data_AF-A0A5P1V4R7-F1
#
_entry.id   AF-A0A5P1V4R7-F1
#
_cell.length_a   1.000
_cell.length_b   1.000
_cell.length_c   1.000
_cell.angle_alpha   90.00
_cell.angle_beta   90.00
_cell.angle_gamma   90.00
#
_symmetry.space_group_name_H-M   'P 1'
#
loop_
_entity.id
_entity.type
_entity.pdbx_description
1 polymer ?
#
loop_
_entity_poly.entity_id
_entity_poly.type
_entity_poly.pdbx_seq_one_letter_code
_entity_poly.pdbx_strand_id
1 'polypeptide(L)'
;MFFYKRGGITHPFYSLVFSFLLFSIIYLFLTSVGLAKKLDVNQATVEELEKLPGIGKKTAQAIVDYREKNGPFKSWEDLEKVKGLGPKKIQLLRSYLTLGEEGEKVKQDKKENTKAKGKNTFNSSSFKPLIYYYVDEKGKIHYTQFPESVPLKYRHSLRPVNP
;
A
#
# COMPACT_ATOMS: atom_id res chain seq x y z
N MET A 1 28.44 55.22 -35.70
CA MET A 1 26.99 54.96 -35.67
C MET A 1 26.67 54.18 -34.40
N PHE A 2 26.62 54.89 -33.27
CA PHE A 2 26.16 54.42 -31.98
C PHE A 2 25.17 55.48 -31.51
N PHE A 3 24.09 55.10 -30.82
CA PHE A 3 23.59 55.76 -29.61
C PHE A 3 22.24 55.11 -29.24
N TYR A 4 22.33 54.16 -28.31
CA TYR A 4 21.19 53.65 -27.54
C TYR A 4 20.60 54.83 -26.75
N LYS A 5 19.38 55.26 -27.09
CA LYS A 5 18.71 56.40 -26.46
C LYS A 5 17.27 56.02 -26.11
N ARG A 6 17.04 55.70 -24.82
CA ARG A 6 16.01 56.28 -23.93
C ARG A 6 16.09 55.55 -22.59
N GLY A 7 16.45 56.29 -21.54
CA GLY A 7 16.52 55.75 -20.17
C GLY A 7 15.13 55.37 -19.65
N GLY A 8 14.91 54.07 -19.45
CA GLY A 8 13.94 53.58 -18.48
C GLY A 8 14.67 53.39 -17.17
N ILE A 9 14.22 54.05 -16.12
CA ILE A 9 14.81 53.96 -14.79
C ILE A 9 14.47 52.56 -14.23
N THR A 10 15.28 51.56 -14.57
CA THR A 10 15.25 50.26 -13.91
C THR A 10 16.02 50.38 -12.60
N HIS A 11 15.36 50.80 -11.53
CA HIS A 11 15.98 50.77 -10.21
C HIS A 11 16.18 49.30 -9.78
N PRO A 12 17.39 48.91 -9.28
CA PRO A 12 17.72 47.53 -8.93
C PRO A 12 16.80 46.96 -7.82
N PHE A 13 16.14 47.85 -7.09
CA PHE A 13 15.17 47.52 -6.07
C PHE A 13 13.95 46.79 -6.66
N TYR A 14 13.38 47.23 -7.78
CA TYR A 14 12.19 46.60 -8.36
C TYR A 14 12.42 45.15 -8.79
N SER A 15 13.60 44.81 -9.31
CA SER A 15 13.93 43.42 -9.67
C SER A 15 13.99 42.51 -8.45
N LEU A 16 14.42 43.05 -7.30
CA LEU A 16 14.53 42.31 -6.05
C LEU A 16 13.15 42.14 -5.40
N VAL A 17 12.39 43.23 -5.20
CA VAL A 17 11.04 43.15 -4.61
C VAL A 17 10.05 42.38 -5.49
N PHE A 18 10.15 42.47 -6.81
CA PHE A 18 9.29 41.70 -7.72
C PHE A 18 9.62 40.20 -7.69
N SER A 19 10.90 39.84 -7.53
CA SER A 19 11.32 38.46 -7.29
C SER A 19 10.84 37.95 -5.93
N PHE A 20 10.91 38.75 -4.87
CA PHE A 20 10.35 38.38 -3.56
C PHE A 20 8.83 38.26 -3.58
N LEU A 21 8.13 39.07 -4.37
CA LEU A 21 6.68 39.02 -4.53
C LEU A 21 6.26 37.79 -5.34
N LEU A 22 7.01 37.43 -6.38
CA LEU A 22 6.84 36.16 -7.11
C LEU A 22 7.17 34.94 -6.25
N PHE A 23 8.27 34.97 -5.51
CA PHE A 23 8.63 33.91 -4.56
C PHE A 23 7.59 33.77 -3.45
N SER A 24 7.02 34.87 -2.95
CA SER A 24 5.95 34.86 -1.95
C SER A 24 4.65 34.25 -2.49
N ILE A 25 4.26 34.58 -3.73
CA ILE A 25 3.10 33.98 -4.39
C ILE A 25 3.33 32.49 -4.66
N ILE A 26 4.53 32.11 -5.12
CA ILE A 26 4.92 30.71 -5.35
C ILE A 26 4.98 29.93 -4.03
N TYR A 27 5.46 30.54 -2.94
CA TYR A 27 5.51 29.93 -1.60
C TYR A 27 4.12 29.73 -1.00
N LEU A 28 3.17 30.62 -1.30
CA LEU A 28 1.76 30.49 -0.93
C LEU A 28 1.05 29.38 -1.72
N PHE A 29 1.57 29.04 -2.90
CA PHE A 29 1.07 27.94 -3.74
C PHE A 29 1.76 26.59 -3.42
N LEU A 30 3.02 26.60 -2.99
CA LEU A 30 3.80 25.41 -2.62
C LEU A 30 3.29 24.70 -1.35
N THR A 31 2.60 25.43 -0.47
CA THR A 31 2.12 24.90 0.82
C THR A 31 0.85 24.04 0.71
N SER A 32 0.22 23.98 -0.48
CA SER A 32 -1.08 23.32 -0.69
C SER A 32 -0.99 21.98 -1.44
N VAL A 33 0.07 21.19 -1.22
CA VAL A 33 0.11 19.80 -1.71
C VAL A 33 -0.32 18.86 -0.58
N GLY A 34 -1.64 18.80 -0.34
CA GLY A 34 -2.24 17.79 0.52
C GLY A 34 -2.16 16.44 -0.16
N LEU A 35 -1.15 15.63 0.16
CA LEU A 35 -1.18 14.19 -0.13
C LEU A 35 -2.44 13.63 0.52
N ALA A 36 -3.43 13.24 -0.29
CA ALA A 36 -4.62 12.54 0.19
C ALA A 36 -4.20 11.16 0.71
N LYS A 37 -3.70 11.14 1.95
CA LYS A 37 -3.28 9.93 2.65
C LYS A 37 -4.53 9.16 3.05
N LYS A 38 -4.59 7.90 2.64
CA LYS A 38 -5.64 6.98 3.10
C LYS A 38 -5.55 6.84 4.62
N LEU A 39 -6.70 6.86 5.27
CA LEU A 39 -6.83 6.78 6.71
C LEU A 39 -6.80 5.30 7.13
N ASP A 40 -5.97 4.95 8.11
CA ASP A 40 -5.91 3.58 8.62
C ASP A 40 -7.07 3.32 9.58
N VAL A 41 -7.94 2.36 9.26
CA VAL A 41 -9.11 2.04 10.09
C VAL A 41 -8.73 1.49 11.47
N ASN A 42 -7.55 0.89 11.61
CA ASN A 42 -7.05 0.35 12.87
C ASN A 42 -6.51 1.43 13.80
N GLN A 43 -6.14 2.59 13.26
CA GLN A 43 -5.55 3.71 14.02
C GLN A 43 -6.43 4.95 14.05
N ALA A 44 -7.42 5.06 13.16
CA ALA A 44 -8.26 6.25 13.02
C ALA A 44 -9.03 6.59 14.29
N THR A 45 -9.18 7.89 14.57
CA THR A 45 -10.07 8.36 15.65
C THR A 45 -11.52 8.42 15.19
N VAL A 46 -12.44 8.59 16.14
CA VAL A 46 -13.88 8.73 15.83
C VAL A 46 -14.10 9.95 14.91
N GLU A 47 -13.44 11.07 15.20
CA GLU A 47 -13.56 12.32 14.43
C GLU A 47 -13.00 12.17 13.00
N GLU A 48 -11.97 11.36 12.82
CA GLU A 48 -11.40 11.08 11.50
C GLU A 48 -12.30 10.16 10.68
N LEU A 49 -12.90 9.15 11.31
CA LEU A 49 -13.86 8.26 10.67
C LEU A 49 -15.15 8.99 10.29
N GLU A 50 -15.60 9.96 11.09
CA GLU A 50 -16.77 10.80 10.81
C GLU A 50 -16.61 11.68 9.57
N LYS A 51 -15.37 12.01 9.17
CA LYS A 51 -15.11 12.78 7.94
C LYS A 51 -15.35 11.96 6.68
N LEU A 52 -15.55 10.65 6.80
CA LEU A 52 -15.72 9.76 5.66
C LEU A 52 -17.16 9.74 5.15
N PRO A 53 -17.35 9.64 3.82
CA PRO A 53 -18.68 9.63 3.25
C PRO A 53 -19.51 8.43 3.73
N GLY A 54 -20.67 8.70 4.34
CA GLY A 54 -21.59 7.66 4.80
C GLY A 54 -21.25 7.04 6.17
N ILE A 55 -20.23 7.54 6.85
CA ILE A 55 -19.96 7.28 8.28
C ILE A 55 -20.52 8.45 9.09
N GLY A 56 -21.38 8.15 10.06
CA GLY A 56 -21.78 9.11 11.08
C GLY A 56 -21.27 8.70 12.45
N LYS A 57 -21.43 9.57 13.45
CA LYS A 57 -20.96 9.36 14.84
C LYS A 57 -21.22 7.97 15.41
N LYS A 58 -22.44 7.45 15.24
CA LYS A 58 -22.81 6.10 15.73
C LYS A 58 -21.99 4.99 15.06
N THR A 59 -21.71 5.10 13.77
CA THR A 59 -20.94 4.11 13.02
C THR A 59 -19.45 4.25 13.30
N ALA A 60 -18.93 5.47 13.38
CA ALA A 60 -17.55 5.72 13.77
C ALA A 60 -17.24 5.14 15.16
N GLN A 61 -18.11 5.40 16.15
CA GLN A 61 -18.00 4.81 17.48
C GLN A 61 -18.05 3.28 17.42
N ALA A 62 -18.97 2.70 16.65
CA ALA A 62 -19.07 1.24 16.52
C ALA A 62 -17.81 0.59 15.92
N ILE A 63 -17.08 1.29 15.03
CA ILE A 63 -15.80 0.80 14.47
C ILE A 63 -14.75 0.74 15.58
N VAL A 64 -14.61 1.82 16.37
CA VAL A 64 -13.66 1.90 17.48
C VAL A 64 -13.98 0.86 18.54
N ASP A 65 -15.25 0.79 18.97
CA ASP A 65 -15.69 -0.20 19.97
C ASP A 65 -15.46 -1.64 19.49
N TYR A 66 -15.62 -1.90 18.17
CA TYR A 66 -15.40 -3.22 17.61
C TYR A 66 -13.92 -3.61 17.68
N ARG A 67 -12.99 -2.72 17.29
CA ARG A 67 -11.55 -3.04 17.33
C ARG A 67 -11.01 -3.17 18.76
N GLU A 68 -11.57 -2.42 19.71
CA GLU A 68 -11.21 -2.55 21.12
C GLU A 68 -11.64 -3.89 21.71
N LYS A 69 -12.79 -4.42 21.28
CA LYS A 69 -13.35 -5.68 21.80
C LYS A 69 -12.87 -6.92 21.06
N ASN A 70 -12.67 -6.84 19.76
CA ASN A 70 -12.38 -7.98 18.88
C ASN A 70 -10.94 -7.98 18.35
N GLY A 71 -10.18 -6.92 18.60
CA GLY A 71 -8.86 -6.70 18.02
C GLY A 71 -8.92 -6.00 16.65
N PRO A 72 -7.75 -5.77 16.03
CA PRO A 72 -7.63 -5.00 14.78
C PRO A 72 -8.34 -5.69 13.60
N PHE A 73 -8.85 -4.88 12.68
CA PHE A 73 -9.44 -5.33 11.41
C PHE A 73 -8.35 -5.85 10.48
N LYS A 74 -8.46 -7.12 10.09
CA LYS A 74 -7.51 -7.78 9.18
C LYS A 74 -8.02 -7.82 7.74
N SER A 75 -9.33 -7.71 7.57
CA SER A 75 -10.00 -7.84 6.28
C SER A 75 -11.14 -6.83 6.14
N TRP A 76 -11.56 -6.58 4.90
CA TRP A 76 -12.70 -5.69 4.63
C TRP A 76 -14.03 -6.33 5.07
N GLU A 77 -14.04 -7.65 5.10
CA GLU A 77 -15.13 -8.50 5.53
C GLU A 77 -15.35 -8.39 7.06
N ASP A 78 -14.30 -8.08 7.83
CA ASP A 78 -14.44 -7.80 9.27
C ASP A 78 -15.18 -6.49 9.54
N LEU A 79 -15.09 -5.51 8.62
CA LEU A 79 -15.84 -4.26 8.75
C LEU A 79 -17.35 -4.46 8.54
N GLU A 80 -17.78 -5.53 7.86
CA GLU A 80 -19.21 -5.88 7.72
C GLU A 80 -19.83 -6.32 9.06
N LYS A 81 -19.00 -6.75 10.02
CA LYS A 81 -19.43 -7.15 11.36
C LYS A 81 -19.77 -5.93 12.23
N VAL A 82 -19.38 -4.73 11.81
CA VAL A 82 -19.68 -3.48 12.52
C VAL A 82 -21.10 -3.02 12.21
N LYS A 83 -21.88 -2.74 13.27
CA LYS A 83 -23.27 -2.31 13.13
C LYS A 83 -23.38 -1.00 12.33
N GLY A 84 -24.08 -1.05 11.21
CA GLY A 84 -24.33 0.12 10.34
C GLY A 84 -23.33 0.29 9.19
N LEU A 85 -22.37 -0.63 9.05
CA LEU A 85 -21.49 -0.78 7.89
C LEU A 85 -22.00 -1.90 6.98
N GLY A 86 -22.73 -1.52 5.92
CA GLY A 86 -23.13 -2.45 4.87
C GLY A 86 -22.12 -2.50 3.72
N PRO A 87 -22.24 -3.49 2.81
CA PRO A 87 -21.30 -3.69 1.70
C PRO A 87 -21.18 -2.47 0.79
N LYS A 88 -22.29 -1.75 0.56
CA LYS A 88 -22.30 -0.49 -0.21
C LYS A 88 -21.41 0.60 0.40
N LYS A 89 -21.45 0.75 1.73
CA LYS A 89 -20.63 1.75 2.44
C LYS A 89 -19.17 1.34 2.41
N ILE A 90 -18.88 0.07 2.68
CA ILE A 90 -17.51 -0.45 2.66
C ILE A 90 -16.87 -0.26 1.29
N GLN A 91 -17.61 -0.47 0.20
CA GLN A 91 -17.10 -0.25 -1.15
C GLN A 91 -16.69 1.20 -1.39
N LEU A 92 -17.47 2.17 -0.89
CA LEU A 92 -17.11 3.59 -0.94
C LEU A 92 -15.87 3.89 -0.09
N LEU A 93 -15.79 3.28 1.10
CA LEU A 93 -14.70 3.50 2.05
C LEU A 93 -13.37 2.92 1.61
N ARG A 94 -13.33 1.91 0.72
CA ARG A 94 -12.08 1.33 0.18
C ARG A 94 -11.15 2.35 -0.49
N SER A 95 -11.69 3.45 -1.00
CA SER A 95 -10.91 4.53 -1.61
C SER A 95 -10.27 5.46 -0.58
N TYR A 96 -10.81 5.51 0.64
CA TYR A 96 -10.41 6.44 1.70
C TYR A 96 -9.72 5.75 2.87
N LEU A 97 -9.99 4.47 3.10
CA LEU A 97 -9.47 3.67 4.20
C LEU A 97 -8.36 2.71 3.75
N THR A 98 -7.48 2.37 4.68
CA THR A 98 -6.54 1.24 4.61
C THR A 98 -6.67 0.37 5.86
N LEU A 99 -6.24 -0.88 5.79
CA LEU A 99 -6.23 -1.84 6.91
C LEU A 99 -4.88 -1.86 7.65
N GLY A 100 -4.01 -0.86 7.40
CA GLY A 100 -2.63 -0.83 7.88
C GLY A 100 -1.70 -1.75 7.08
N GLU A 101 -0.39 -1.67 7.32
CA GLU A 101 0.64 -2.39 6.56
C GLU A 101 0.49 -3.93 6.59
N GLU A 102 -0.25 -4.46 7.57
CA GLU A 102 -0.51 -5.89 7.72
C GLU A 102 -1.75 -6.39 6.94
N GLY A 103 -2.68 -5.49 6.58
CA GLY A 103 -3.94 -5.84 5.91
C GLY A 103 -3.90 -5.81 4.37
N GLU A 104 -2.80 -5.34 3.76
CA GLU A 104 -2.66 -5.22 2.31
C GLU A 104 -2.16 -6.51 1.63
N LYS A 105 -1.66 -7.49 2.41
CA LYS A 105 -1.10 -8.75 1.88
C LYS A 105 -2.13 -9.76 1.35
N VAL A 106 -3.44 -9.53 1.49
CA VAL A 106 -4.48 -10.57 1.27
C VAL A 106 -5.28 -10.41 -0.03
N LYS A 107 -5.01 -9.41 -0.90
CA LYS A 107 -5.78 -9.23 -2.16
C LYS A 107 -4.92 -9.09 -3.42
N GLN A 108 -4.03 -10.07 -3.66
CA GLN A 108 -3.43 -10.28 -4.99
C GLN A 108 -3.67 -11.68 -5.60
N ASP A 109 -4.59 -12.52 -5.08
CA ASP A 109 -4.82 -13.88 -5.66
C ASP A 109 -6.25 -14.16 -6.15
N LYS A 110 -7.13 -13.17 -6.29
CA LYS A 110 -8.42 -13.33 -7.00
C LYS A 110 -8.62 -12.25 -8.07
N LYS A 111 -7.81 -12.34 -9.13
CA LYS A 111 -8.17 -11.75 -10.43
C LYS A 111 -9.00 -12.76 -11.21
N GLU A 112 -10.22 -12.36 -11.55
CA GLU A 112 -10.61 -12.24 -12.94
C GLU A 112 -10.29 -13.46 -13.82
N ASN A 113 -11.22 -14.40 -13.83
CA ASN A 113 -11.47 -15.22 -15.01
C ASN A 113 -12.84 -14.74 -15.55
N THR A 114 -12.86 -13.63 -16.28
CA THR A 114 -12.98 -13.76 -17.74
C THR A 114 -12.17 -12.72 -18.53
N LYS A 115 -11.24 -13.28 -19.31
CA LYS A 115 -10.76 -12.84 -20.63
C LYS A 115 -9.72 -11.71 -20.72
N ALA A 116 -8.49 -12.18 -20.53
CA ALA A 116 -7.37 -12.09 -21.49
C ALA A 116 -6.59 -10.78 -21.66
N LYS A 117 -5.31 -10.88 -21.23
CA LYS A 117 -4.07 -10.49 -21.96
C LYS A 117 -3.26 -9.31 -21.37
N GLY A 118 -2.44 -9.64 -20.37
CA GLY A 118 -0.98 -9.44 -20.36
C GLY A 118 -0.39 -8.04 -20.12
N LYS A 119 0.20 -7.82 -18.94
CA LYS A 119 1.67 -7.66 -18.71
C LYS A 119 1.96 -7.37 -17.23
N ASN A 120 3.02 -8.03 -16.75
CA ASN A 120 3.35 -8.27 -15.35
C ASN A 120 4.34 -7.24 -14.79
N THR A 121 4.20 -6.88 -13.52
CA THR A 121 5.33 -6.58 -12.62
C THR A 121 4.99 -7.14 -11.23
N PHE A 122 5.30 -8.42 -11.04
CA PHE A 122 5.21 -9.12 -9.76
C PHE A 122 6.53 -8.89 -9.01
N ASN A 123 6.48 -8.31 -7.82
CA ASN A 123 7.66 -8.10 -6.98
C ASN A 123 8.13 -9.46 -6.40
N SER A 124 9.05 -10.08 -7.13
CA SER A 124 9.74 -11.34 -6.81
C SER A 124 10.90 -11.08 -5.83
N SER A 125 10.64 -10.79 -4.56
CA SER A 125 11.74 -10.48 -3.64
C SER A 125 11.59 -10.96 -2.18
N SER A 126 10.97 -12.10 -1.88
CA SER A 126 11.29 -12.79 -0.61
C SER A 126 10.85 -14.24 -0.45
N PHE A 127 10.21 -14.90 -1.41
CA PHE A 127 9.97 -16.34 -1.29
C PHE A 127 11.23 -17.07 -1.72
N LYS A 128 12.15 -17.35 -0.78
CA LYS A 128 13.23 -18.32 -1.01
C LYS A 128 12.63 -19.72 -0.79
N PRO A 129 12.32 -20.51 -1.84
CA PRO A 129 11.78 -21.84 -1.64
C PRO A 129 12.84 -22.72 -0.97
N LEU A 130 12.46 -23.41 0.10
CA LEU A 130 13.33 -24.36 0.78
C LEU A 130 13.63 -25.54 -0.16
N ILE A 131 14.91 -25.78 -0.43
CA ILE A 131 15.34 -26.87 -1.31
C ILE A 131 15.75 -28.05 -0.43
N TYR A 132 15.44 -29.27 -0.85
CA TYR A 132 15.89 -30.50 -0.21
C TYR A 132 16.83 -31.25 -1.16
N TYR A 133 17.72 -32.07 -0.62
CA TYR A 133 18.46 -33.06 -1.40
C TYR A 133 18.34 -34.47 -0.83
N TYR A 134 18.50 -35.47 -1.70
CA TYR A 134 18.60 -36.88 -1.35
C TYR A 134 19.68 -37.55 -2.20
N VAL A 135 20.16 -38.71 -1.76
CA VAL A 135 21.22 -39.47 -2.46
C VAL A 135 20.63 -40.77 -3.02
N ASP A 136 20.94 -41.08 -4.27
CA ASP A 136 20.51 -42.34 -4.90
C ASP A 136 21.46 -43.52 -4.63
N GLU A 137 21.10 -44.72 -5.11
CA GLU A 137 21.90 -45.95 -4.95
C GLU A 137 23.30 -45.86 -5.60
N LYS A 138 23.50 -44.91 -6.52
CA LYS A 138 24.79 -44.67 -7.19
C LYS A 138 25.60 -43.57 -6.50
N GLY A 139 25.15 -43.07 -5.35
CA GLY A 139 25.79 -42.00 -4.61
C GLY A 139 25.55 -40.60 -5.20
N LYS A 140 24.63 -40.45 -6.16
CA LYS A 140 24.37 -39.17 -6.83
C LYS A 140 23.36 -38.34 -6.03
N ILE A 141 23.66 -37.06 -5.87
CA ILE A 141 22.81 -36.09 -5.16
C ILE A 141 21.72 -35.57 -6.11
N HIS A 142 20.47 -35.56 -5.65
CA HIS A 142 19.31 -35.04 -6.35
C HIS A 142 18.64 -33.95 -5.50
N TYR A 143 18.39 -32.78 -6.09
CA TYR A 143 17.73 -31.65 -5.43
C TYR A 143 16.24 -31.58 -5.81
N THR A 144 15.40 -31.17 -4.87
CA THR A 144 13.95 -31.03 -5.09
C THR A 144 13.35 -29.96 -4.18
N GLN A 145 12.29 -29.31 -4.63
CA GLN A 145 11.43 -28.44 -3.82
C GLN A 145 10.24 -29.20 -3.20
N PHE A 146 10.05 -30.46 -3.60
CA PHE A 146 8.89 -31.28 -3.24
C PHE A 146 9.37 -32.56 -2.53
N PRO A 147 9.64 -32.54 -1.21
CA PRO A 147 10.16 -33.71 -0.49
C PRO A 147 9.18 -34.90 -0.52
N GLU A 148 7.89 -34.67 -0.73
CA GLU A 148 6.86 -35.72 -0.86
C GLU A 148 6.97 -36.53 -2.17
N SER A 149 7.51 -35.92 -3.23
CA SER A 149 7.70 -36.57 -4.52
C SER A 149 8.88 -37.55 -4.55
N VAL A 150 9.70 -37.58 -3.49
CA VAL A 150 10.91 -38.41 -3.44
C VAL A 150 10.53 -39.87 -3.19
N PRO A 151 11.05 -40.82 -3.99
CA PRO A 151 10.79 -42.24 -3.80
C PRO A 151 11.06 -42.67 -2.36
N LEU A 152 10.16 -43.46 -1.77
CA LEU A 152 10.21 -43.86 -0.35
C LEU A 152 11.57 -44.44 0.05
N LYS A 153 12.19 -45.21 -0.85
CA LYS A 153 13.52 -45.78 -0.64
C LYS A 153 14.63 -44.76 -0.39
N TYR A 154 14.50 -43.51 -0.85
CA TYR A 154 15.51 -42.45 -0.66
C TYR A 154 15.14 -41.44 0.43
N ARG A 155 13.94 -41.57 1.00
CA ARG A 155 13.38 -40.62 1.97
C ARG A 155 14.21 -40.50 3.26
N HIS A 156 14.89 -41.57 3.66
CA HIS A 156 15.78 -41.59 4.83
C HIS A 156 17.01 -40.67 4.68
N SER A 157 17.43 -40.41 3.43
CA SER A 157 18.57 -39.55 3.08
C SER A 157 18.18 -38.09 2.84
N LEU A 158 16.89 -37.74 2.92
CA LEU A 158 16.42 -36.37 2.72
C LEU A 158 17.00 -35.42 3.77
N ARG A 159 17.56 -34.31 3.30
CA ARG A 159 18.07 -33.23 4.14
C ARG A 159 17.66 -31.88 3.56
N PRO A 160 17.23 -30.92 4.42
CA PRO A 160 16.96 -29.56 3.97
C PRO A 160 18.26 -28.84 3.61
N VAL A 161 18.20 -28.02 2.58
CA VAL A 161 19.25 -27.07 2.16
C VAL A 161 18.69 -25.67 2.37
N ASN A 162 19.20 -24.99 3.39
CA ASN A 162 18.92 -23.57 3.54
C ASN A 162 19.80 -22.80 2.54
N PRO A 163 19.21 -21.91 1.72
CA PRO A 163 19.93 -21.10 0.74
C PRO A 163 20.68 -19.91 1.35
#